data_AF-A0A9D5QW02-F1
#
_entry.id   AF-A0A9D5QW02-F1
#
_cell.length_a   1.000
_cell.length_b   1.000
_cell.length_c   1.000
_cell.angle_alpha   90.00
_cell.angle_beta   90.00
_cell.angle_gamma   90.00
#
_symmetry.space_group_name_H-M   'P 1'
#
loop_
_entity.id
_entity.type
_entity.pdbx_description
1 polymer ?
#
loop_
_entity_poly.entity_id
_entity_poly.type
_entity_poly.pdbx_seq_one_letter_code
_entity_poly.pdbx_strand_id
1 'polypeptide(L)'
;MATQKSIKGTQTEKNLVTAYAAESMAYTRYTYYAQQAEKELYYPVAKVFQDTAANELHHSKIYFKDLEGGQVNIDLTVDAGVIGTTLENLTIAASEEQSEGVDLYIAFAKTADDEGFPDIAAHFRAIAEIEARHEKRFRKLIDQVKNGTVWKRDEPIQWQCLVCGYIYFGTEPPTKCPACDHPYQHYIPLDMNLE
;
A
#
# COMPACT_ATOMS: atom_id res chain seq x y z
N MET A 1 0.37 27.17 27.06
CA MET A 1 0.15 26.10 26.07
C MET A 1 -1.12 25.40 26.49
N ALA A 2 -2.15 25.36 25.65
CA ALA A 2 -3.37 24.63 25.99
C ALA A 2 -2.99 23.16 26.21
N THR A 3 -3.39 22.60 27.34
CA THR A 3 -3.27 21.15 27.59
C THR A 3 -4.06 20.44 26.52
N GLN A 4 -3.38 19.68 25.65
CA GLN A 4 -4.01 18.90 24.61
C GLN A 4 -5.05 17.96 25.25
N LYS A 5 -6.27 17.95 24.69
CA LYS A 5 -7.35 17.10 25.17
C LYS A 5 -6.90 15.64 25.06
N SER A 6 -7.03 14.89 26.16
CA SER A 6 -6.66 13.48 26.17
C SER A 6 -7.64 12.63 25.37
N ILE A 7 -7.13 11.63 24.66
CA ILE A 7 -7.92 10.64 23.91
C ILE A 7 -8.37 9.46 24.78
N LYS A 8 -7.89 9.34 26.03
CA LYS A 8 -8.17 8.14 26.84
C LYS A 8 -9.66 7.89 27.05
N GLY A 9 -10.08 6.67 26.77
CA GLY A 9 -11.48 6.21 26.90
C GLY A 9 -12.41 6.64 25.77
N THR A 10 -11.90 7.34 24.76
CA THR A 10 -12.68 7.77 23.59
C THR A 10 -12.80 6.68 22.53
N GLN A 11 -13.72 6.86 21.58
CA GLN A 11 -13.75 5.98 20.41
C GLN A 11 -12.56 6.26 19.48
N THR A 12 -12.06 7.50 19.43
CA THR A 12 -10.84 7.85 18.68
C THR A 12 -9.61 7.07 19.15
N GLU A 13 -9.43 6.87 20.45
CA GLU A 13 -8.34 6.02 20.97
C GLU A 13 -8.45 4.59 20.46
N LYS A 14 -9.66 4.00 20.49
CA LYS A 14 -9.87 2.66 19.93
C LYS A 14 -9.62 2.61 18.44
N ASN A 15 -10.08 3.61 17.69
CA ASN A 15 -9.87 3.71 16.25
C ASN A 15 -8.39 3.81 15.90
N LEU A 16 -7.60 4.57 16.65
CA LEU A 16 -6.14 4.65 16.50
C LEU A 16 -5.46 3.29 16.75
N VAL A 17 -5.88 2.56 17.79
CA VAL A 17 -5.35 1.21 18.06
C VAL A 17 -5.74 0.23 16.94
N THR A 18 -6.99 0.29 16.46
CA THR A 18 -7.47 -0.51 15.33
C THR A 18 -6.68 -0.20 14.05
N ALA A 19 -6.48 1.07 13.72
CA ALA A 19 -5.72 1.49 12.54
C ALA A 19 -4.25 1.07 12.66
N TYR A 20 -3.60 1.30 13.81
CA TYR A 20 -2.25 0.82 14.07
C TYR A 20 -2.12 -0.70 13.86
N ALA A 21 -3.08 -1.48 14.35
CA ALA A 21 -3.09 -2.93 14.16
C ALA A 21 -3.28 -3.30 12.68
N ALA A 22 -4.24 -2.68 11.98
CA ALA A 22 -4.52 -2.90 10.57
C ALA A 22 -3.28 -2.64 9.69
N GLU A 23 -2.66 -1.47 9.85
CA GLU A 23 -1.47 -1.06 9.11
C GLU A 23 -0.27 -1.98 9.38
N SER A 24 -0.12 -2.43 10.64
CA SER A 24 0.92 -3.38 11.01
C SER A 24 0.74 -4.73 10.31
N MET A 25 -0.50 -5.20 10.16
CA MET A 25 -0.81 -6.42 9.43
C MET A 25 -0.63 -6.22 7.93
N ALA A 26 -1.11 -5.11 7.37
CA ALA A 26 -0.95 -4.75 5.95
C ALA A 26 0.53 -4.72 5.55
N TYR A 27 1.39 -4.08 6.34
CA TYR A 27 2.86 -4.11 6.17
C TYR A 27 3.39 -5.55 6.02
N THR A 28 2.98 -6.45 6.91
CA THR A 28 3.43 -7.85 6.84
C THR A 28 2.86 -8.59 5.62
N ARG A 29 1.57 -8.41 5.32
CA ARG A 29 0.90 -9.03 4.15
C ARG A 29 1.58 -8.60 2.86
N TYR A 30 1.78 -7.31 2.66
CA TYR A 30 2.42 -6.77 1.45
C TYR A 30 3.88 -7.18 1.32
N THR A 31 4.61 -7.33 2.44
CA THR A 31 5.94 -7.92 2.43
C THR A 31 5.91 -9.36 1.90
N TYR A 32 4.94 -10.19 2.34
CA TYR A 32 4.80 -11.56 1.84
C TYR A 32 4.34 -11.61 0.38
N TYR A 33 3.42 -10.73 -0.02
CA TYR A 33 2.94 -10.63 -1.39
C TYR A 33 4.04 -10.19 -2.35
N ALA A 34 4.94 -9.29 -1.92
CA ALA A 34 6.13 -8.93 -2.68
C ALA A 34 7.03 -10.15 -2.92
N GLN A 35 7.33 -10.93 -1.88
CA GLN A 35 8.14 -12.15 -1.99
C GLN A 35 7.50 -13.17 -2.94
N GLN A 36 6.17 -13.29 -2.93
CA GLN A 36 5.47 -14.16 -3.86
C GLN A 36 5.56 -13.66 -5.30
N ALA A 37 5.40 -12.35 -5.52
CA ALA A 37 5.58 -11.75 -6.83
C ALA A 37 7.01 -11.94 -7.38
N GLU A 38 8.03 -11.90 -6.53
CA GLU A 38 9.41 -12.23 -6.93
C GLU A 38 9.56 -13.69 -7.38
N LYS A 39 8.94 -14.64 -6.68
CA LYS A 39 8.95 -16.08 -7.07
C LYS A 39 8.28 -16.31 -8.42
N GLU A 40 7.26 -15.52 -8.74
CA GLU A 40 6.55 -15.54 -10.01
C GLU A 40 7.20 -14.64 -11.08
N LEU A 41 8.37 -14.04 -10.79
CA LEU A 41 9.13 -13.14 -11.65
C LEU A 41 8.39 -11.83 -12.01
N TYR A 42 7.36 -11.46 -11.25
CA TYR A 42 6.71 -10.14 -11.34
C TYR A 42 7.46 -9.10 -10.50
N TYR A 43 8.75 -8.88 -10.78
CA TYR A 43 9.58 -7.92 -10.04
C TYR A 43 9.00 -6.48 -9.97
N PRO A 44 8.32 -5.94 -11.00
CA PRO A 44 7.64 -4.65 -10.90
C PRO A 44 6.51 -4.65 -9.88
N VAL A 45 5.74 -5.74 -9.80
CA VAL A 45 4.66 -5.89 -8.81
C VAL A 45 5.25 -6.06 -7.41
N ALA A 46 6.33 -6.83 -7.28
CA ALA A 46 7.05 -6.97 -6.02
C ALA A 46 7.55 -5.61 -5.49
N LYS A 47 8.13 -4.79 -6.38
CA LYS A 47 8.57 -3.44 -6.04
C LYS A 47 7.41 -2.56 -5.54
N VAL A 48 6.27 -2.63 -6.22
CA VAL A 48 5.06 -1.90 -5.79
C VAL A 48 4.58 -2.35 -4.41
N PHE A 49 4.50 -3.66 -4.15
CA PHE A 49 4.15 -4.15 -2.81
C PHE A 49 5.16 -3.73 -1.74
N GLN A 50 6.46 -3.74 -2.05
CA GLN A 50 7.51 -3.27 -1.12
C GLN A 50 7.35 -1.78 -0.79
N ASP A 51 7.04 -0.96 -1.79
CA ASP A 51 6.83 0.47 -1.60
C ASP A 51 5.55 0.74 -0.79
N THR A 52 4.45 0.05 -1.11
CA THR A 52 3.21 0.12 -0.31
C THR A 52 3.48 -0.31 1.14
N ALA A 53 4.15 -1.44 1.36
CA ALA A 53 4.49 -1.89 2.72
C ALA A 53 5.29 -0.82 3.49
N ALA A 54 6.26 -0.17 2.85
CA ALA A 54 7.03 0.91 3.48
C ALA A 54 6.15 2.13 3.86
N ASN A 55 5.07 2.38 3.12
CA ASN A 55 4.06 3.38 3.46
C ASN A 55 3.22 2.94 4.67
N GLU A 56 2.74 1.69 4.73
CA GLU A 56 1.94 1.21 5.88
C GLU A 56 2.74 1.18 7.19
N LEU A 57 4.05 0.91 7.09
CA LEU A 57 4.95 1.06 8.23
C LEU A 57 5.04 2.52 8.73
N HIS A 58 4.91 3.49 7.83
CA HIS A 58 4.83 4.91 8.20
C HIS A 58 3.44 5.31 8.71
N HIS A 59 2.37 4.85 8.09
CA HIS A 59 0.99 5.11 8.54
C HIS A 59 0.75 4.59 9.95
N SER A 60 1.11 3.32 10.21
CA SER A 60 1.08 2.73 11.55
C SER A 60 1.85 3.57 12.58
N LYS A 61 3.02 4.10 12.22
CA LYS A 61 3.82 4.97 13.09
C LYS A 61 3.14 6.31 13.38
N ILE A 62 2.37 6.87 12.46
CA ILE A 62 1.58 8.10 12.71
C ILE A 62 0.52 7.80 13.77
N TYR A 63 -0.31 6.78 13.55
CA TYR A 63 -1.36 6.41 14.51
C TYR A 63 -0.81 6.03 15.88
N PHE A 64 0.31 5.30 15.91
CA PHE A 64 0.95 4.88 17.16
C PHE A 64 1.46 6.06 18.00
N LYS A 65 1.89 7.16 17.38
CA LYS A 65 2.37 8.35 18.09
C LYS A 65 1.28 9.14 18.80
N ASP A 66 0.04 9.05 18.31
CA ASP A 66 -1.10 9.74 18.91
C ASP A 66 -1.64 9.00 20.15
N LEU A 67 -1.15 7.79 20.45
CA LEU A 67 -1.55 7.00 21.61
C LEU A 67 -0.85 7.43 22.92
N GLU A 68 -1.60 7.43 24.02
CA GLU A 68 -1.13 7.88 25.35
C GLU A 68 -0.69 6.72 26.29
N GLY A 69 -0.46 5.54 25.73
CA GLY A 69 -0.01 4.34 26.45
C GLY A 69 -1.06 3.67 27.36
N GLY A 70 -0.76 2.45 27.80
CA GLY A 70 -1.68 1.61 28.57
C GLY A 70 -2.19 0.42 27.77
N GLN A 71 -3.35 -0.11 28.16
CA GLN A 71 -4.02 -1.22 27.47
C GLN A 71 -5.40 -0.78 27.01
N VAL A 72 -5.67 -0.96 25.72
CA VAL A 72 -6.96 -0.66 25.09
C VAL A 72 -7.46 -1.93 24.44
N ASN A 73 -8.67 -2.35 24.81
CA ASN A 73 -9.32 -3.49 24.18
C ASN A 73 -10.03 -3.01 22.91
N ILE A 74 -9.71 -3.63 21.78
CA ILE A 74 -10.42 -3.49 20.51
C ILE A 74 -11.08 -4.81 20.14
N ASP A 75 -12.21 -4.74 19.46
CA ASP A 75 -12.80 -5.89 18.76
C ASP A 75 -12.35 -5.81 17.31
N LEU A 76 -11.51 -6.77 16.88
CA LEU A 76 -10.85 -6.74 15.59
C LEU A 76 -11.13 -8.05 14.86
N THR A 77 -11.88 -7.95 13.77
CA THR A 77 -12.01 -9.02 12.78
C THR A 77 -10.98 -8.76 11.69
N VAL A 78 -10.23 -9.78 11.31
CA VAL A 78 -9.16 -9.70 10.31
C VAL A 78 -9.37 -10.77 9.26
N ASP A 79 -8.93 -10.49 8.03
CA ASP A 79 -8.76 -11.55 7.03
C ASP A 79 -7.73 -12.59 7.54
N ALA A 80 -8.09 -13.87 7.46
CA ALA A 80 -7.29 -14.97 8.00
C ALA A 80 -6.34 -15.56 6.94
N GLY A 81 -5.83 -14.73 6.03
CA GLY A 81 -4.99 -15.14 4.91
C GLY A 81 -5.82 -15.58 3.70
N VAL A 82 -5.19 -15.84 2.56
CA VAL A 82 -3.93 -16.58 2.39
C VAL A 82 -2.89 -15.86 1.53
N ILE A 83 -1.67 -16.40 1.44
CA ILE A 83 -0.72 -16.04 0.37
C ILE A 83 -1.06 -16.91 -0.84
N GLY A 84 -1.73 -16.31 -1.83
CA GLY A 84 -2.06 -16.93 -3.12
C GLY A 84 -1.07 -16.56 -4.21
N THR A 85 -1.50 -16.64 -5.47
CA THR A 85 -0.76 -16.13 -6.63
C THR A 85 -0.64 -14.60 -6.60
N THR A 86 0.27 -14.02 -7.39
CA THR A 86 0.40 -12.54 -7.48
C THR A 86 -0.92 -11.86 -7.82
N LEU A 87 -1.73 -12.45 -8.70
CA LEU A 87 -3.02 -11.89 -9.09
C LEU A 87 -4.06 -11.94 -7.96
N GLU A 88 -4.11 -13.05 -7.23
CA GLU A 88 -5.00 -13.19 -6.07
C GLU A 88 -4.61 -12.21 -4.97
N ASN A 89 -3.31 -12.10 -4.67
CA ASN A 89 -2.78 -11.19 -3.67
C ASN A 89 -3.05 -9.72 -4.02
N LEU A 90 -2.89 -9.32 -5.29
CA LEU A 90 -3.27 -7.98 -5.76
C LEU A 90 -4.77 -7.71 -5.59
N THR A 91 -5.61 -8.72 -5.83
CA THR A 91 -7.07 -8.59 -5.71
C THR A 91 -7.49 -8.43 -4.25
N ILE A 92 -6.88 -9.19 -3.35
CA ILE A 92 -7.09 -9.06 -1.90
C ILE A 92 -6.63 -7.68 -1.45
N ALA A 93 -5.39 -7.29 -1.77
CA ALA A 93 -4.84 -5.99 -1.40
C ALA A 93 -5.73 -4.83 -1.88
N ALA A 94 -6.15 -4.82 -3.15
CA ALA A 94 -7.03 -3.76 -3.65
C ALA A 94 -8.38 -3.69 -2.91
N SER A 95 -8.92 -4.83 -2.46
CA SER A 95 -10.15 -4.85 -1.67
C SER A 95 -9.92 -4.30 -0.26
N GLU A 96 -8.84 -4.73 0.39
CA GLU A 96 -8.47 -4.29 1.74
C GLU A 96 -8.15 -2.80 1.78
N GLU A 97 -7.41 -2.26 0.79
CA GLU A 97 -7.17 -0.82 0.67
C GLU A 97 -8.48 -0.02 0.63
N GLN A 98 -9.46 -0.48 -0.15
CA GLN A 98 -10.76 0.20 -0.23
C GLN A 98 -11.52 0.14 1.10
N SER A 99 -11.72 -1.05 1.67
CA SER A 99 -12.61 -1.21 2.83
C SER A 99 -11.96 -0.84 4.15
N GLU A 100 -10.68 -1.18 4.34
CA GLU A 100 -9.94 -1.00 5.59
C GLU A 100 -9.06 0.26 5.58
N GLY A 101 -8.59 0.70 4.41
CA GLY A 101 -7.73 1.88 4.27
C GLY A 101 -8.47 3.18 3.90
N VAL A 102 -9.50 3.10 3.05
CA VAL A 102 -10.28 4.29 2.63
C VAL A 102 -11.53 4.45 3.48
N ASP A 103 -12.48 3.52 3.37
CA ASP A 103 -13.82 3.68 3.95
C ASP A 103 -13.76 3.78 5.48
N LEU A 104 -12.96 2.90 6.10
CA LEU A 104 -12.78 2.87 7.55
C LEU A 104 -12.09 4.13 8.08
N TYR A 105 -11.04 4.62 7.42
CA TYR A 105 -10.33 5.82 7.89
C TYR A 105 -11.13 7.11 7.69
N ILE A 106 -11.97 7.21 6.66
CA ILE A 106 -12.94 8.31 6.57
C ILE A 106 -13.95 8.27 7.73
N ALA A 107 -14.41 7.09 8.13
CA ALA A 107 -15.28 6.93 9.30
C ALA A 107 -14.55 7.26 10.63
N PHE A 108 -13.27 6.89 10.75
CA PHE A 108 -12.44 7.22 11.91
C PHE A 108 -12.17 8.72 12.00
N ALA A 109 -11.90 9.38 10.87
CA ALA A 109 -11.74 10.82 10.80
C ALA A 109 -13.00 11.55 11.28
N LYS A 110 -14.19 11.08 10.86
CA LYS A 110 -15.46 11.64 11.33
C LYS A 110 -15.61 11.50 12.84
N THR A 111 -15.32 10.32 13.39
CA THR A 111 -15.35 10.10 14.84
C THR A 111 -14.41 11.05 15.57
N ALA A 112 -13.19 11.22 15.07
CA ALA A 112 -12.20 12.13 15.64
C ALA A 112 -12.68 13.59 15.64
N ASP A 113 -13.32 14.08 14.56
CA ASP A 113 -13.92 15.42 14.53
C ASP A 113 -15.07 15.56 15.53
N ASP A 114 -15.99 14.59 15.56
CA ASP A 114 -17.14 14.59 16.49
C ASP A 114 -16.67 14.62 17.95
N GLU A 115 -15.54 13.97 18.25
CA GLU A 115 -14.91 13.96 19.57
C GLU A 115 -13.94 15.13 19.80
N GLY A 116 -13.74 16.02 18.81
CA GLY A 116 -12.94 17.23 18.95
C GLY A 116 -11.42 17.05 18.84
N PHE A 117 -10.98 16.13 17.98
CA PHE A 117 -9.58 15.83 17.66
C PHE A 117 -9.25 16.11 16.17
N PRO A 118 -9.28 17.38 15.74
CA PRO A 118 -9.16 17.74 14.32
C PRO A 118 -7.82 17.33 13.68
N ASP A 119 -6.72 17.33 14.45
CA ASP A 119 -5.41 16.91 13.93
C ASP A 119 -5.39 15.40 13.62
N ILE A 120 -5.98 14.57 14.50
CA ILE A 120 -6.12 13.12 14.29
C ILE A 120 -7.05 12.86 13.10
N ALA A 121 -8.15 13.62 12.99
CA ALA A 121 -9.06 13.52 11.87
C ALA A 121 -8.37 13.87 10.54
N ALA A 122 -7.50 14.89 10.54
CA ALA A 122 -6.71 15.26 9.37
C ALA A 122 -5.72 14.16 8.97
N HIS A 123 -5.04 13.51 9.93
CA HIS A 123 -4.17 12.37 9.65
C HIS A 123 -4.94 11.22 8.99
N PHE A 124 -6.08 10.81 9.54
CA PHE A 124 -6.90 9.74 8.94
C PHE A 124 -7.34 10.05 7.51
N ARG A 125 -7.75 11.30 7.21
CA ARG A 125 -8.13 11.71 5.85
C ARG A 125 -6.96 11.67 4.89
N ALA A 126 -5.82 12.23 5.32
CA ALA A 126 -4.63 12.28 4.47
C ALA A 126 -4.11 10.87 4.15
N ILE A 127 -4.15 9.96 5.12
CA ILE A 127 -3.78 8.56 4.91
C ILE A 127 -4.81 7.86 4.01
N ALA A 128 -6.12 8.06 4.22
CA ALA A 128 -7.15 7.53 3.32
C ALA A 128 -6.99 7.97 1.85
N GLU A 129 -6.49 9.19 1.60
CA GLU A 129 -6.16 9.63 0.23
C GLU A 129 -4.96 8.87 -0.37
N ILE A 130 -4.03 8.40 0.46
CA ILE A 130 -2.90 7.57 0.05
C ILE A 130 -3.39 6.15 -0.23
N GLU A 131 -4.23 5.57 0.63
CA GLU A 131 -4.80 4.23 0.43
C GLU A 131 -5.64 4.15 -0.84
N ALA A 132 -6.36 5.21 -1.18
CA ALA A 132 -7.08 5.30 -2.46
C ALA A 132 -6.12 5.24 -3.67
N ARG A 133 -4.88 5.72 -3.54
CA ARG A 133 -3.85 5.60 -4.58
C ARG A 133 -3.24 4.20 -4.60
N HIS A 134 -3.02 3.59 -3.44
CA HIS A 134 -2.59 2.19 -3.34
C HIS A 134 -3.60 1.27 -4.03
N GLU A 135 -4.89 1.42 -3.71
CA GLU A 135 -5.99 0.68 -4.32
C GLU A 135 -5.98 0.79 -5.84
N LYS A 136 -5.94 2.02 -6.35
CA LYS A 136 -5.97 2.31 -7.80
C LYS A 136 -4.75 1.70 -8.49
N ARG A 137 -3.58 1.77 -7.84
CA ARG A 137 -2.35 1.17 -8.35
C ARG A 137 -2.46 -0.35 -8.41
N PHE A 138 -3.00 -1.00 -7.37
CA PHE A 138 -3.24 -2.43 -7.37
C PHE A 138 -4.25 -2.84 -8.44
N ARG A 139 -5.37 -2.11 -8.61
CA ARG A 139 -6.33 -2.39 -9.70
C ARG A 139 -5.71 -2.30 -11.08
N LYS A 140 -4.88 -1.29 -11.34
CA LYS A 140 -4.14 -1.19 -12.61
C LYS A 140 -3.23 -2.40 -12.82
N LEU A 141 -2.55 -2.88 -11.78
CA LEU A 141 -1.71 -4.07 -11.87
C LEU A 141 -2.52 -5.35 -12.06
N ILE A 142 -3.69 -5.48 -11.44
CA ILE A 142 -4.63 -6.60 -11.68
C ILE A 142 -4.95 -6.71 -13.17
N ASP A 143 -5.32 -5.59 -13.80
CA ASP A 143 -5.65 -5.55 -15.23
C ASP A 143 -4.43 -5.88 -16.10
N GLN A 144 -3.25 -5.39 -15.73
CA GLN A 144 -2.02 -5.68 -16.47
C GLN A 144 -1.60 -7.14 -16.36
N VAL A 145 -1.71 -7.75 -15.18
CA VAL A 145 -1.39 -9.17 -14.97
C VAL A 145 -2.38 -10.05 -15.73
N LYS A 146 -3.69 -9.77 -15.64
CA LYS A 146 -4.73 -10.52 -16.38
C LYS A 146 -4.53 -10.48 -17.89
N ASN A 147 -4.14 -9.32 -18.42
CA ASN A 147 -4.00 -9.11 -19.86
C ASN A 147 -2.59 -9.37 -20.39
N GLY A 148 -1.62 -9.74 -19.54
CA GLY A 148 -0.23 -9.96 -19.95
C GLY A 148 0.47 -8.68 -20.42
N THR A 149 0.08 -7.51 -19.92
CA THR A 149 0.57 -6.19 -20.36
C THR A 149 1.48 -5.51 -19.34
N VAL A 150 1.93 -6.20 -18.29
CA VAL A 150 2.89 -5.66 -17.31
C VAL A 150 4.11 -5.04 -18.02
N TRP A 151 4.63 -5.72 -19.05
CA TRP A 151 5.79 -5.30 -19.86
C TRP A 151 5.43 -4.85 -21.28
N LYS A 152 4.19 -4.41 -21.52
CA LYS A 152 3.75 -3.97 -22.85
C LYS A 152 2.86 -2.74 -22.78
N ARG A 153 3.05 -1.82 -23.73
CA ARG A 153 2.21 -0.63 -23.96
C ARG A 153 1.92 -0.46 -25.45
N ASP A 154 0.84 0.26 -25.74
CA ASP A 154 0.50 0.64 -27.12
C ASP A 154 1.43 1.74 -27.65
N GLU A 155 1.76 2.73 -26.79
CA GLU A 155 2.68 3.82 -27.09
C GLU A 155 4.03 3.63 -26.37
N PRO A 156 5.15 4.09 -26.95
CA PRO A 156 6.46 3.99 -26.30
C PRO A 156 6.54 4.72 -24.97
N ILE A 157 7.07 4.04 -23.96
CA ILE A 157 7.34 4.61 -22.63
C ILE A 157 8.80 4.36 -22.23
N GLN A 158 9.20 4.93 -21.10
CA GLN A 158 10.47 4.58 -20.46
C GLN A 158 10.32 3.35 -19.55
N TRP A 159 11.27 2.43 -19.68
CA TRP A 159 11.41 1.22 -18.88
C TRP A 159 12.74 1.27 -18.15
N GLN A 160 12.74 1.13 -16.83
CA GLN A 160 13.95 1.11 -16.02
C GLN A 160 14.26 -0.30 -15.54
N CYS A 161 15.49 -0.77 -15.74
CA CYS A 161 15.97 -2.02 -15.15
C CYS A 161 16.15 -1.84 -13.63
N LEU A 162 15.42 -2.60 -12.83
CA LEU A 162 15.47 -2.60 -11.35
C LEU A 162 16.82 -3.06 -10.78
N VAL A 163 17.66 -3.74 -11.57
CA VAL A 163 18.96 -4.25 -11.12
C VAL A 163 20.08 -3.22 -11.24
N CYS A 164 20.14 -2.49 -12.36
CA CYS A 164 21.26 -1.59 -12.65
C CYS A 164 20.86 -0.15 -13.01
N GLY A 165 19.55 0.13 -13.12
CA GLY A 165 19.02 1.46 -13.45
C GLY A 165 19.03 1.83 -14.92
N TYR A 166 19.46 0.96 -15.85
CA TYR A 166 19.43 1.25 -17.29
C TYR A 166 18.01 1.58 -17.77
N ILE A 167 17.86 2.70 -18.49
CA ILE A 167 16.58 3.17 -19.03
C ILE A 167 16.52 2.86 -20.53
N TYR A 168 15.46 2.19 -20.94
CA TYR A 168 15.11 1.91 -22.34
C TYR A 168 13.83 2.64 -22.72
N PHE A 169 13.72 3.12 -23.97
CA PHE A 169 12.51 3.76 -24.49
C PHE A 169 11.89 2.90 -25.61
N GLY A 170 10.64 2.46 -25.43
CA GLY A 170 9.94 1.59 -26.38
C GLY A 170 8.60 1.09 -25.85
N THR A 171 7.87 0.31 -26.65
CA THR A 171 6.57 -0.27 -26.27
C THR A 171 6.69 -1.50 -25.37
N GLU A 172 7.82 -2.20 -25.43
CA GLU A 172 8.20 -3.35 -24.60
C GLU A 172 9.69 -3.22 -24.23
N PRO A 173 10.15 -3.63 -23.03
CA PRO A 173 11.57 -3.62 -22.68
C PRO A 173 12.36 -4.66 -23.49
N PRO A 174 13.69 -4.52 -23.63
CA PRO A 174 14.51 -5.52 -24.30
C PRO A 174 14.47 -6.85 -23.54
N THR A 175 14.52 -7.97 -24.28
CA THR A 175 14.50 -9.33 -23.70
C THR A 175 15.61 -9.56 -22.66
N LYS A 176 16.74 -8.88 -22.84
CA LYS A 176 17.89 -8.86 -21.95
C LYS A 176 18.39 -7.42 -21.80
N CYS A 177 18.67 -6.99 -20.57
CA CYS A 177 19.23 -5.68 -20.31
C CYS A 177 20.63 -5.57 -20.94
N PRO A 178 20.91 -4.55 -21.79
CA PRO A 178 22.21 -4.40 -22.45
C PRO A 178 23.33 -3.97 -21.48
N ALA A 179 22.99 -3.54 -20.26
CA ALA A 179 23.95 -3.09 -19.26
C ALA A 179 24.34 -4.18 -18.25
N CYS A 180 23.39 -5.00 -17.79
CA CYS A 180 23.63 -5.97 -16.71
C CYS A 180 23.19 -7.40 -17.02
N ASP A 181 22.80 -7.68 -18.26
CA ASP A 181 22.46 -9.01 -18.75
C ASP A 181 21.24 -9.70 -18.09
N HIS A 182 20.53 -9.03 -17.18
CA HIS A 182 19.32 -9.57 -16.55
C HIS A 182 18.13 -9.59 -17.53
N PRO A 183 17.20 -10.54 -17.37
CA PRO A 183 16.09 -10.70 -18.29
C PRO A 183 15.04 -9.60 -18.12
N TYR A 184 14.17 -9.45 -19.13
CA TYR A 184 13.21 -8.34 -19.24
C TYR A 184 12.29 -8.17 -18.03
N GLN A 185 12.03 -9.24 -17.26
CA GLN A 185 11.18 -9.20 -16.06
C GLN A 185 11.68 -8.18 -15.03
N HIS A 186 12.98 -7.86 -15.03
CA HIS A 186 13.53 -6.84 -14.13
C HIS A 186 13.25 -5.40 -14.56
N TYR A 187 12.52 -5.15 -15.66
CA TYR A 187 12.14 -3.80 -16.05
C TYR A 187 10.84 -3.35 -15.40
N ILE A 188 10.86 -2.20 -14.72
CA ILE A 188 9.67 -1.50 -14.26
C ILE A 188 9.32 -0.38 -15.26
N PRO A 189 8.04 -0.23 -15.62
CA PRO A 189 7.61 0.89 -16.45
C PRO A 189 7.54 2.19 -15.64
N LEU A 190 8.04 3.29 -16.21
CA LEU A 190 8.05 4.61 -15.57
C LEU A 190 6.78 5.42 -15.83
N ASP A 191 5.84 4.90 -16.62
CA ASP A 191 4.49 5.46 -16.80
C ASP A 191 3.54 5.08 -15.65
N MET A 192 4.02 4.29 -14.70
CA MET A 192 3.31 3.95 -13.46
C MET A 192 3.58 4.94 -12.34
N ASN A 193 4.27 6.05 -12.61
CA ASN A 193 4.32 7.20 -11.71
C ASN A 193 2.92 7.84 -11.65
N LEU A 194 2.07 7.21 -10.86
CA LEU A 194 0.81 7.72 -10.36
C LEU A 194 1.15 8.62 -9.17
N GLU A 195 1.53 9.86 -9.44
CA GLU A 195 1.32 10.93 -8.45
C GLU A 195 -0.17 11.28 -8.37
#